data_AF-A0A2K9AQ33-F1
#
_entry.id   AF-A0A2K9AQ33-F1
#
_cell.length_a   1.000
_cell.length_b   1.000
_cell.length_c   1.000
_cell.angle_alpha   90.00
_cell.angle_beta   90.00
_cell.angle_gamma   90.00
#
_symmetry.space_group_name_H-M   'P 1'
#
loop_
_entity.id
_entity.type
_entity.pdbx_description
1 polymer ?
#
loop_
_entity_poly.entity_id
_entity_poly.type
_entity_poly.pdbx_seq_one_letter_code
_entity_poly.pdbx_strand_id
1 'polypeptide(L)'
;MNEQNMDMQENEISLLDLYLIVRKHIVLILTFTTLFAMIAAGYAFLIVDETYASNADVMVQVQTDQTVDGSYDYNTAQKLLATITEFMSKDVVLDEVVRDLDLSYTPKQIRSNLTITSSNTSFFINIKFVDEDPELARQIVDEVINNAIQVANGNDAFSTLKNKVTRTSFADVGVYEAPNKPLYVVIGIILGGITGLGFVFIKELMNNSYKSKEQLEAAFKIQVLGVIPEFEVKEDF
;
A
#
# COMPACT_ATOMS: atom_id res chain seq x y z
N MET A 1 47.52 29.24 -35.08
CA MET A 1 46.07 29.03 -34.88
C MET A 1 45.86 27.57 -34.51
N ASN A 2 46.03 27.20 -33.23
CA ASN A 2 45.76 25.85 -32.71
C ASN A 2 45.63 25.91 -31.17
N GLU A 3 44.86 26.87 -30.65
CA GLU A 3 44.78 27.17 -29.20
C GLU A 3 43.34 27.18 -28.66
N GLN A 4 42.38 26.49 -29.26
CA GLN A 4 40.97 26.63 -28.84
C GLN A 4 40.21 25.36 -28.47
N ASN A 5 40.87 24.21 -28.30
CA ASN A 5 40.16 22.94 -28.02
C ASN A 5 40.51 22.26 -26.69
N MET A 6 41.14 22.93 -25.72
CA MET A 6 41.41 22.33 -24.39
C MET A 6 40.58 22.91 -23.22
N ASP A 7 39.81 23.97 -23.45
CA ASP A 7 39.05 24.65 -22.39
C ASP A 7 37.56 24.30 -22.46
N MET A 8 37.21 23.03 -22.25
CA MET A 8 35.82 22.60 -22.00
C MET A 8 35.77 21.13 -21.54
N GLN A 9 36.57 20.76 -20.55
CA GLN A 9 36.11 19.71 -19.63
C GLN A 9 35.25 20.42 -18.58
N GLU A 10 34.02 20.73 -18.98
CA GLU A 10 32.97 21.11 -18.07
C GLU A 10 32.82 20.04 -16.98
N ASN A 11 32.32 20.45 -15.82
CA ASN A 11 31.93 19.60 -14.69
C ASN A 11 30.83 18.58 -15.08
N GLU A 12 31.07 17.71 -16.06
CA GLU A 12 30.25 16.55 -16.33
C GLU A 12 30.60 15.51 -15.27
N ILE A 13 29.75 15.39 -14.25
CA ILE A 13 29.86 14.31 -13.28
C ILE A 13 29.68 13.00 -14.05
N SER A 14 30.76 12.22 -14.20
CA SER A 14 30.70 10.93 -14.87
C SER A 14 29.88 9.94 -14.05
N LEU A 15 29.20 9.00 -14.70
CA LEU A 15 28.53 7.89 -14.02
C LEU A 15 29.51 7.09 -13.14
N LEU A 16 30.78 7.05 -13.53
CA LEU A 16 31.84 6.39 -12.78
C LEU A 16 32.17 7.16 -11.49
N ASP A 17 32.14 8.49 -11.52
CA ASP A 17 32.33 9.34 -10.34
C ASP A 17 31.17 9.17 -9.35
N LEU A 18 29.92 9.12 -9.84
CA LEU A 18 28.75 8.81 -9.01
C LEU A 18 28.91 7.47 -8.28
N TYR A 19 29.34 6.43 -8.98
CA TYR A 19 29.58 5.12 -8.38
C TYR A 19 30.68 5.16 -7.31
N LEU A 20 31.78 5.87 -7.57
CA LEU A 20 32.87 6.02 -6.60
C LEU A 20 32.42 6.78 -5.34
N ILE A 21 31.60 7.83 -5.49
CA ILE A 21 31.04 8.60 -4.37
C ILE A 21 30.15 7.70 -3.49
N VAL A 22 29.27 6.90 -4.10
CA VAL A 22 28.40 5.96 -3.39
C VAL A 22 29.23 4.90 -2.67
N ARG A 23 30.20 4.28 -3.35
CA ARG A 23 31.05 3.24 -2.75
C ARG A 23 31.87 3.77 -1.57
N LYS A 24 32.40 4.99 -1.68
CA LYS A 24 33.15 5.65 -0.61
C LYS A 24 32.31 5.88 0.65
N HIS A 25 31.00 6.12 0.50
CA HIS A 25 30.10 6.45 1.60
C HIS A 25 29.04 5.37 1.85
N ILE A 26 29.27 4.13 1.42
CA ILE A 26 28.28 3.05 1.55
C ILE A 26 27.89 2.77 3.00
N VAL A 27 28.84 2.91 3.95
CA VAL A 27 28.57 2.75 5.39
C VAL A 27 27.58 3.79 5.89
N LEU A 28 27.67 5.04 5.40
CA LEU A 28 26.75 6.10 5.76
C LEU A 28 25.35 5.80 5.21
N ILE A 29 25.26 5.38 3.95
CA ILE A 29 23.98 5.00 3.32
C ILE A 29 23.33 3.84 4.08
N LEU A 30 24.09 2.80 4.41
CA LEU A 30 23.61 1.65 5.18
C LEU A 30 23.14 2.05 6.59
N THR A 31 23.81 3.02 7.23
CA THR A 31 23.40 3.52 8.55
C THR A 31 22.03 4.20 8.48
N PHE A 32 21.83 5.11 7.52
CA PHE A 32 20.54 5.77 7.29
C PHE A 32 19.45 4.75 6.94
N THR A 33 19.76 3.82 6.04
CA THR A 33 18.83 2.75 5.63
C THR A 33 18.39 1.91 6.82
N THR A 34 19.33 1.47 7.65
CA THR A 34 19.05 0.64 8.83
C THR A 34 18.25 1.42 9.87
N LEU A 35 18.58 2.69 10.10
CA LEU A 35 17.85 3.56 11.03
C LEU A 35 16.38 3.73 10.63
N PHE A 36 16.12 4.07 9.36
CA PHE A 36 14.75 4.22 8.85
C PHE A 36 13.98 2.90 8.84
N ALA A 37 14.65 1.79 8.52
CA ALA A 37 14.05 0.45 8.61
C ALA A 37 13.64 0.11 10.06
N MET A 38 14.48 0.42 11.05
CA MET A 38 14.16 0.21 12.47
C MET A 38 12.99 1.10 12.93
N ILE A 39 12.95 2.37 12.50
CA ILE A 39 11.85 3.28 12.83
C ILE A 39 10.53 2.78 12.21
N ALA A 40 10.55 2.40 10.93
CA ALA A 40 9.38 1.89 10.23
C ALA A 40 8.88 0.56 10.84
N ALA A 41 9.80 -0.33 11.23
CA ALA A 41 9.46 -1.54 11.97
C ALA A 41 8.85 -1.20 13.34
N GLY A 42 9.49 -0.33 14.13
CA GLY A 42 8.95 0.09 15.42
C GLY A 42 7.55 0.68 15.30
N TYR A 43 7.32 1.51 14.29
CA TYR A 43 6.00 2.07 13.98
C TYR A 43 4.96 0.97 13.67
N ALA A 44 5.29 0.04 12.78
CA ALA A 44 4.38 -1.02 12.35
C ALA A 44 4.06 -2.08 13.43
N PHE A 45 4.97 -2.28 14.40
CA PHE A 45 4.79 -3.28 15.45
C PHE A 45 4.23 -2.72 16.77
N LEU A 46 4.44 -1.42 17.06
CA LEU A 46 4.08 -0.83 18.36
C LEU A 46 2.96 0.20 18.29
N ILE A 47 2.70 0.80 17.12
CA ILE A 47 1.79 1.94 17.01
C ILE A 47 0.58 1.62 16.13
N VAL A 48 0.73 0.78 15.11
CA VAL A 48 -0.37 0.43 14.21
C VAL A 48 -1.12 -0.77 14.79
N ASP A 49 -2.41 -0.57 15.08
CA ASP A 49 -3.28 -1.61 15.60
C ASP A 49 -3.50 -2.75 14.58
N GLU A 50 -3.60 -3.97 15.11
CA GLU A 50 -3.83 -5.15 14.30
C GLU A 50 -5.30 -5.24 13.92
N THR A 51 -5.58 -5.46 12.64
CA THR A 51 -6.94 -5.61 12.14
C THR A 51 -7.16 -6.97 11.51
N TYR A 52 -8.39 -7.44 11.62
CA TYR A 52 -8.85 -8.77 11.27
C TYR A 52 -9.97 -8.67 10.24
N ALA A 53 -9.85 -9.45 9.18
CA ALA A 53 -10.84 -9.54 8.13
C ALA A 53 -11.69 -10.79 8.27
N SER A 54 -13.00 -10.63 8.36
CA SER A 54 -13.96 -11.72 8.22
C SER A 54 -14.60 -11.70 6.84
N ASN A 55 -14.87 -12.88 6.28
CA ASN A 55 -15.41 -13.03 4.93
C ASN A 55 -16.57 -14.04 4.92
N ALA A 56 -17.57 -13.78 4.09
CA ALA A 56 -18.65 -14.71 3.78
C ALA A 56 -19.11 -14.54 2.33
N ASP A 57 -19.67 -15.62 1.78
CA ASP A 57 -20.18 -15.63 0.41
C ASP A 57 -21.69 -15.83 0.41
N VAL A 58 -22.36 -15.09 -0.48
CA VAL A 58 -23.78 -15.25 -0.79
C VAL A 58 -23.96 -15.44 -2.28
N MET A 59 -24.96 -16.24 -2.66
CA MET A 59 -25.32 -16.49 -4.05
C MET A 59 -26.54 -15.66 -4.45
N VAL A 60 -26.47 -15.06 -5.64
CA VAL A 60 -27.59 -14.37 -6.26
C VAL A 60 -28.37 -15.33 -7.15
N GLN A 61 -29.68 -15.44 -6.91
CA GLN A 61 -30.59 -16.22 -7.72
C GLN A 61 -31.23 -15.36 -8.82
N VAL A 62 -31.00 -15.74 -10.07
CA VAL A 62 -31.70 -15.17 -11.23
C VAL A 62 -32.80 -16.14 -11.63
N GLN A 63 -34.04 -15.82 -11.25
CA GLN A 63 -35.19 -16.62 -11.69
C GLN A 63 -35.37 -16.43 -13.20
N THR A 64 -35.32 -17.53 -13.95
CA THR A 64 -35.76 -17.59 -15.35
C THR A 64 -37.23 -17.96 -15.36
N ASP A 65 -38.11 -17.03 -15.74
CA ASP A 65 -39.51 -17.35 -16.00
C ASP A 65 -39.57 -18.35 -17.17
N GLN A 66 -40.07 -19.56 -16.92
CA GLN A 66 -40.12 -20.66 -17.90
C GLN A 66 -41.09 -20.41 -19.08
N THR A 67 -41.67 -19.21 -19.20
CA THR A 67 -42.72 -18.87 -20.16
C THR A 67 -42.21 -18.08 -21.37
N VAL A 68 -40.96 -17.61 -21.36
CA VAL A 68 -40.33 -16.92 -22.49
C VAL A 68 -38.99 -17.58 -22.78
N ASP A 69 -38.76 -17.86 -24.06
CA ASP A 69 -37.55 -18.42 -24.67
C ASP A 69 -36.29 -18.29 -23.78
N GLY A 70 -35.78 -19.44 -23.33
CA GLY A 70 -34.83 -19.65 -22.21
C GLY A 70 -33.43 -19.06 -22.38
N SER A 71 -33.37 -17.82 -22.82
CA SER A 71 -32.18 -16.97 -22.83
C SER A 71 -31.92 -16.46 -21.42
N TYR A 72 -30.86 -16.97 -20.81
CA TYR A 72 -30.29 -16.36 -19.62
C TYR A 72 -29.74 -14.99 -20.03
N ASP A 73 -30.43 -13.90 -19.69
CA ASP A 73 -29.87 -12.56 -19.90
C ASP A 73 -28.76 -12.32 -18.87
N TYR A 74 -27.56 -12.72 -19.27
CA TYR A 74 -26.33 -12.53 -18.52
C TYR A 74 -26.12 -11.06 -18.13
N ASN A 75 -26.55 -10.09 -18.95
CA ASN A 75 -26.44 -8.67 -18.59
C ASN A 75 -27.38 -8.30 -17.45
N THR A 76 -28.59 -8.85 -17.42
CA THR A 76 -29.53 -8.65 -16.31
C THR A 76 -29.01 -9.29 -15.02
N ALA A 77 -28.40 -10.48 -15.11
CA ALA A 77 -27.77 -11.12 -13.96
C ALA A 77 -26.60 -10.30 -13.39
N GLN A 78 -25.73 -9.75 -14.24
CA GLN A 78 -24.64 -8.87 -13.81
C GLN A 78 -25.14 -7.56 -13.17
N LYS A 79 -26.17 -6.93 -13.76
CA LYS A 79 -26.78 -5.73 -13.17
C LYS A 79 -27.40 -6.02 -11.81
N LEU A 80 -28.00 -7.19 -11.63
CA LEU A 80 -28.56 -7.63 -10.35
C LEU A 80 -27.46 -7.84 -9.30
N LEU A 81 -26.34 -8.48 -9.67
CA LEU A 81 -25.17 -8.63 -8.78
C LEU A 81 -24.66 -7.26 -8.30
N ALA A 82 -24.52 -6.30 -9.22
CA ALA A 82 -24.08 -4.94 -8.90
C ALA A 82 -25.11 -4.17 -8.06
N THR A 83 -26.40 -4.42 -8.26
CA THR A 83 -27.48 -3.79 -7.46
C THR A 83 -27.50 -4.36 -6.04
N ILE A 84 -27.34 -5.67 -5.86
CA ILE A 84 -27.37 -6.35 -4.55
C ILE A 84 -26.14 -5.97 -3.72
N THR A 85 -24.93 -6.21 -4.24
CA THR A 85 -23.97 -5.11 -4.47
C THR A 85 -24.05 -3.89 -3.56
N GLU A 86 -24.54 -2.84 -4.20
CA GLU A 86 -24.75 -1.52 -3.65
C GLU A 86 -25.80 -1.52 -2.53
N PHE A 87 -26.86 -2.32 -2.65
CA PHE A 87 -27.98 -2.41 -1.70
C PHE A 87 -27.52 -2.87 -0.32
N MET A 88 -26.71 -3.93 -0.24
CA MET A 88 -26.15 -4.45 1.02
C MET A 88 -25.29 -3.41 1.75
N SER A 89 -24.74 -2.44 1.00
CA SER A 89 -23.96 -1.34 1.56
C SER A 89 -24.81 -0.10 1.90
N LYS A 90 -26.14 -0.08 1.69
CA LYS A 90 -26.97 1.11 1.96
C LYS A 90 -27.33 1.24 3.44
N ASP A 91 -27.61 2.46 3.86
CA ASP A 91 -27.95 2.78 5.26
C ASP A 91 -29.18 1.99 5.72
N VAL A 92 -30.17 1.75 4.84
CA VAL A 92 -31.34 0.91 5.16
C VAL A 92 -31.01 -0.51 5.63
N VAL A 93 -29.83 -1.05 5.28
CA VAL A 93 -29.33 -2.34 5.78
C VAL A 93 -28.41 -2.11 6.98
N LEU A 94 -27.47 -1.17 6.86
CA LEU A 94 -26.45 -0.94 7.88
C LEU A 94 -27.01 -0.35 9.19
N ASP A 95 -28.10 0.43 9.12
CA ASP A 95 -28.81 0.94 10.29
C ASP A 95 -29.38 -0.20 11.15
N GLU A 96 -29.93 -1.24 10.49
CA GLU A 96 -30.46 -2.42 11.19
C GLU A 96 -29.32 -3.22 11.84
N VAL A 97 -28.17 -3.34 11.17
CA VAL A 97 -26.97 -4.00 11.75
C VAL A 97 -26.48 -3.28 13.01
N VAL A 98 -26.41 -1.94 12.99
CA VAL A 98 -26.04 -1.14 14.16
C VAL A 98 -27.02 -1.39 15.31
N ARG A 99 -28.31 -1.43 15.00
CA ARG A 99 -29.37 -1.61 16.00
C ARG A 99 -29.38 -3.02 16.60
N ASP A 100 -29.20 -4.05 15.79
CA ASP A 100 -29.32 -5.44 16.21
C ASP A 100 -28.11 -5.91 17.04
N LEU A 101 -26.91 -5.36 16.75
CA LEU A 101 -25.67 -5.65 17.47
C LEU A 101 -25.35 -4.62 18.57
N ASP A 102 -26.19 -3.60 18.76
CA ASP A 102 -25.98 -2.47 19.71
C ASP A 102 -24.59 -1.83 19.56
N LEU A 103 -24.21 -1.54 18.31
CA LEU A 103 -22.87 -1.07 17.99
C LEU A 103 -22.71 0.43 18.31
N SER A 104 -21.51 0.79 18.78
CA SER A 104 -21.10 2.21 18.89
C SER A 104 -20.74 2.83 17.53
N TYR A 105 -20.81 2.05 16.45
CA TYR A 105 -20.49 2.50 15.10
C TYR A 105 -21.67 3.19 14.44
N THR A 106 -21.36 4.18 13.60
CA THR A 106 -22.30 4.72 12.63
C THR A 106 -22.33 3.85 11.38
N PRO A 107 -23.44 3.82 10.62
CA PRO A 107 -23.52 3.14 9.33
C PRO A 107 -22.40 3.54 8.37
N LYS A 108 -21.97 4.81 8.44
CA LYS A 108 -20.85 5.33 7.65
C LYS A 108 -19.51 4.70 8.01
N GLN A 109 -19.25 4.44 9.30
CA GLN A 109 -18.04 3.75 9.76
C GLN A 109 -18.05 2.27 9.35
N ILE A 110 -19.21 1.62 9.44
CA ILE A 110 -19.36 0.24 8.94
C ILE A 110 -19.07 0.23 7.43
N ARG A 111 -19.69 1.13 6.67
CA ARG A 111 -19.50 1.22 5.22
C ARG A 111 -18.04 1.45 4.81
N SER A 112 -17.25 2.21 5.56
CA SER A 112 -15.84 2.45 5.22
C SER A 112 -14.96 1.21 5.37
N ASN A 113 -15.33 0.29 6.27
CA ASN A 113 -14.59 -0.95 6.53
C ASN A 113 -15.23 -2.18 5.87
N LEU A 114 -16.41 -2.01 5.27
CA LEU A 114 -17.15 -3.03 4.55
C LEU A 114 -16.77 -3.02 3.06
N THR A 115 -16.29 -4.16 2.58
CA THR A 115 -15.99 -4.40 1.17
C THR A 115 -16.93 -5.48 0.65
N ILE A 116 -17.81 -5.11 -0.27
CA ILE A 116 -18.72 -6.05 -0.94
C ILE A 116 -18.31 -6.11 -2.41
N THR A 117 -17.98 -7.31 -2.89
CA THR A 117 -17.51 -7.53 -4.25
C THR A 117 -18.29 -8.63 -4.93
N SER A 118 -18.72 -8.38 -6.16
CA SER A 118 -19.35 -9.38 -7.01
C SER A 118 -18.39 -9.83 -8.10
N SER A 119 -18.35 -11.13 -8.38
CA SER A 119 -17.61 -11.65 -9.52
C SER A 119 -18.37 -11.42 -10.83
N ASN A 120 -17.65 -11.10 -11.91
CA ASN A 120 -18.24 -11.03 -13.25
C ASN A 120 -18.47 -12.42 -13.86
N THR A 121 -17.79 -13.45 -13.36
CA THR A 121 -17.80 -14.81 -13.92
C THR A 121 -18.61 -15.79 -13.08
N SER A 122 -19.09 -15.39 -11.90
CA SER A 122 -19.87 -16.24 -11.00
C SER A 122 -20.98 -15.46 -10.30
N PHE A 123 -22.06 -16.13 -9.92
CA PHE A 123 -23.19 -15.53 -9.20
C PHE A 123 -22.97 -15.35 -7.69
N PHE A 124 -21.71 -15.33 -7.26
CA PHE A 124 -21.34 -15.13 -5.86
C PHE A 124 -20.97 -13.67 -5.60
N ILE A 125 -21.40 -13.19 -4.45
CA ILE A 125 -20.99 -11.92 -3.83
C ILE A 125 -20.20 -12.28 -2.59
N ASN A 126 -18.99 -11.75 -2.50
CA ASN A 126 -18.14 -11.85 -1.33
C ASN A 126 -18.32 -10.58 -0.48
N ILE A 127 -18.60 -10.79 0.80
CA ILE A 127 -18.73 -9.74 1.80
C ILE A 127 -17.55 -9.87 2.75
N LYS A 128 -16.75 -8.82 2.85
CA LYS A 128 -15.59 -8.70 3.73
C LYS A 128 -15.76 -7.51 4.67
N PHE A 129 -15.53 -7.70 5.96
CA PHE A 129 -15.47 -6.62 6.92
C PHE A 129 -14.15 -6.68 7.70
N VAL A 130 -13.56 -5.52 7.97
CA VAL A 130 -12.29 -5.40 8.68
C VAL A 130 -12.50 -4.63 9.98
N ASP A 131 -12.10 -5.23 11.10
CA ASP A 131 -12.21 -4.64 12.43
C ASP A 131 -11.01 -5.01 13.31
N GLU A 132 -10.84 -4.34 14.44
CA GLU A 132 -9.84 -4.69 15.46
C GLU A 132 -10.25 -5.95 16.24
N ASP A 133 -11.56 -6.20 16.38
CA ASP A 133 -12.08 -7.40 17.03
C ASP A 133 -12.46 -8.47 15.98
N PRO A 134 -11.79 -9.65 15.98
CA PRO A 134 -12.05 -10.71 15.01
C PRO A 134 -13.44 -11.35 15.14
N GLU A 135 -14.03 -11.36 16.33
CA GLU A 135 -15.40 -11.85 16.55
C GLU A 135 -16.43 -10.81 16.11
N LEU A 136 -16.17 -9.53 16.39
CA LEU A 136 -17.04 -8.45 15.93
C LEU A 136 -17.08 -8.39 14.39
N ALA A 137 -15.93 -8.57 13.74
CA ALA A 137 -15.87 -8.61 12.28
C ALA A 137 -16.77 -9.71 11.70
N ARG A 138 -16.77 -10.90 12.32
CA ARG A 138 -17.65 -12.01 11.94
C ARG A 138 -19.11 -11.68 12.13
N GLN A 139 -19.47 -11.14 13.30
CA GLN A 139 -20.85 -10.77 13.63
C GLN A 139 -21.41 -9.74 12.65
N ILE A 140 -20.61 -8.72 12.31
CA ILE A 140 -21.02 -7.68 11.36
C ILE A 140 -21.26 -8.26 9.97
N VAL A 141 -20.38 -9.12 9.45
CA VAL A 141 -20.59 -9.75 8.14
C VAL A 141 -21.87 -10.58 8.13
N ASP A 142 -22.08 -11.39 9.17
CA ASP A 142 -23.27 -12.22 9.29
C ASP A 142 -24.55 -11.40 9.38
N GLU A 143 -24.55 -10.31 10.16
CA GLU A 143 -25.72 -9.44 10.31
C GLU A 143 -25.98 -8.59 9.08
N VAL A 144 -24.95 -8.14 8.35
CA VAL A 144 -25.14 -7.48 7.05
C VAL A 144 -25.89 -8.40 6.09
N ILE A 145 -25.53 -9.69 6.05
CA ILE A 145 -26.21 -10.67 5.20
C ILE A 145 -27.65 -10.90 5.66
N ASN A 146 -27.87 -11.14 6.95
CA ASN A 146 -29.19 -11.38 7.52
C ASN A 146 -30.13 -10.20 7.26
N ASN A 147 -29.68 -8.99 7.58
CA ASN A 147 -30.46 -7.77 7.41
C ASN A 147 -30.68 -7.42 5.94
N ALA A 148 -29.72 -7.64 5.05
CA ALA A 148 -29.94 -7.48 3.62
C ALA A 148 -31.06 -8.41 3.11
N ILE A 149 -31.07 -9.69 3.53
CA ILE A 149 -32.11 -10.64 3.16
C ILE A 149 -33.46 -10.24 3.77
N GLN A 150 -33.49 -9.81 5.03
CA GLN A 150 -34.70 -9.42 5.72
C GLN A 150 -35.33 -8.16 5.12
N VAL A 151 -34.54 -7.11 4.88
CA VAL A 151 -35.00 -5.85 4.29
C VAL A 151 -35.47 -6.07 2.84
N ALA A 152 -34.74 -6.84 2.04
CA ALA A 152 -35.14 -7.15 0.66
C ALA A 152 -36.45 -7.94 0.58
N ASN A 153 -36.74 -8.79 1.56
CA ASN A 153 -37.93 -9.63 1.57
C ASN A 153 -39.13 -9.02 2.30
N GLY A 154 -38.88 -8.13 3.28
CA GLY A 154 -39.87 -7.55 4.18
C GLY A 154 -40.38 -6.17 3.79
N ASN A 155 -39.73 -5.49 2.83
CA ASN A 155 -40.12 -4.15 2.40
C ASN A 155 -40.48 -4.12 0.90
N ASP A 156 -41.73 -3.73 0.61
CA ASP A 156 -42.27 -3.68 -0.76
C ASP A 156 -41.52 -2.71 -1.68
N ALA A 157 -40.82 -1.71 -1.12
CA ALA A 157 -39.95 -0.81 -1.87
C ALA A 157 -38.80 -1.55 -2.58
N PHE A 158 -38.43 -2.73 -2.10
CA PHE A 158 -37.35 -3.57 -2.66
C PHE A 158 -37.88 -4.86 -3.30
N SER A 159 -39.13 -4.87 -3.75
CA SER A 159 -39.78 -6.04 -4.37
C SER A 159 -38.98 -6.71 -5.50
N THR A 160 -38.13 -5.97 -6.21
CA THR A 160 -37.24 -6.49 -7.27
C THR A 160 -36.09 -7.36 -6.73
N LEU A 161 -35.70 -7.18 -5.46
CA LEU A 161 -34.62 -7.91 -4.78
C LEU A 161 -35.14 -9.12 -3.97
N LYS A 162 -36.46 -9.24 -3.85
CA LYS A 162 -37.14 -10.29 -3.08
C LYS A 162 -36.75 -11.69 -3.56
N ASN A 163 -36.32 -12.54 -2.62
CA ASN A 163 -35.85 -13.90 -2.84
C ASN A 163 -34.71 -14.02 -3.88
N LYS A 164 -33.92 -12.96 -4.10
CA LYS A 164 -32.78 -12.97 -5.02
C LYS A 164 -31.45 -13.25 -4.34
N VAL A 165 -31.37 -13.20 -3.01
CA VAL A 165 -30.15 -13.47 -2.24
C VAL A 165 -30.33 -14.77 -1.45
N THR A 166 -29.35 -15.66 -1.53
CA THR A 166 -29.30 -16.88 -0.71
C THR A 166 -27.96 -16.97 -0.02
N ARG A 167 -28.00 -17.15 1.30
CA ARG A 167 -26.81 -17.35 2.10
C ARG A 167 -26.19 -18.71 1.78
N THR A 168 -24.92 -18.73 1.41
CA THR A 168 -24.19 -19.96 1.09
C THR A 168 -23.17 -20.36 2.14
N SER A 169 -22.64 -19.39 2.89
CA SER A 169 -21.77 -19.64 4.05
C SER A 169 -22.09 -18.70 5.22
N PHE A 170 -21.63 -19.10 6.40
CA PHE A 170 -21.50 -18.22 7.55
C PHE A 170 -20.11 -17.58 7.52
N ALA A 171 -19.98 -16.39 8.09
CA ALA A 171 -18.70 -15.72 8.18
C ALA A 171 -17.76 -16.48 9.11
N ASP A 172 -16.52 -16.64 8.66
CA ASP A 172 -15.45 -17.19 9.50
C ASP A 172 -14.95 -16.14 10.50
N VAL A 173 -14.33 -16.58 11.59
CA VAL A 173 -13.67 -15.66 12.53
C VAL A 173 -12.60 -14.86 11.80
N GLY A 174 -12.51 -13.56 12.13
CA GLY A 174 -11.59 -12.64 11.46
C GLY A 174 -10.14 -13.13 11.47
N VAL A 175 -9.49 -13.11 10.32
CA VAL A 175 -8.08 -13.49 10.14
C VAL A 175 -7.23 -12.23 9.99
N TYR A 176 -6.01 -12.26 10.51
CA TYR A 176 -5.06 -11.15 10.44
C TYR A 176 -4.92 -10.58 9.02
N GLU A 177 -5.22 -9.30 8.85
CA GLU A 177 -5.20 -8.59 7.57
C GLU A 177 -4.10 -7.51 7.54
N ALA A 178 -4.00 -6.70 8.59
CA ALA A 178 -3.10 -5.55 8.62
C ALA A 178 -2.50 -5.33 10.03
N PRO A 179 -1.36 -4.60 10.13
CA PRO A 179 -0.54 -4.07 9.06
C PRO A 179 0.32 -5.12 8.33
N ASN A 180 0.58 -4.96 7.03
CA ASN A 180 1.58 -5.80 6.36
C ASN A 180 3.00 -5.44 6.84
N LYS A 181 3.45 -6.03 7.95
CA LYS A 181 4.71 -5.72 8.63
C LYS A 181 5.92 -5.73 7.67
N PRO A 182 6.09 -6.73 6.76
CA PRO A 182 7.13 -6.70 5.74
C PRO A 182 7.09 -5.47 4.82
N LEU A 183 5.90 -5.03 4.41
CA LEU A 183 5.75 -3.87 3.53
C LEU A 183 6.26 -2.59 4.18
N TYR A 184 5.95 -2.36 5.47
CA TYR A 184 6.46 -1.19 6.20
C TYR A 184 7.98 -1.18 6.28
N VAL A 185 8.60 -2.34 6.51
CA VAL A 185 10.07 -2.47 6.54
C VAL A 185 10.67 -2.15 5.18
N VAL A 186 10.09 -2.67 4.09
CA VAL A 186 10.54 -2.37 2.72
C VAL A 186 10.43 -0.87 2.41
N ILE A 187 9.33 -0.24 2.78
CA ILE A 187 9.15 1.22 2.63
C ILE A 187 10.22 1.97 3.43
N GLY A 188 10.49 1.56 4.67
CA GLY A 188 11.56 2.13 5.51
C GLY A 188 12.95 2.02 4.88
N ILE A 189 13.27 0.86 4.28
CA ILE A 189 14.53 0.65 3.56
C ILE A 189 14.64 1.57 2.35
N ILE A 190 13.59 1.66 1.52
CA ILE A 190 13.58 2.50 0.32
C ILE A 190 13.77 3.97 0.70
N LEU A 191 12.99 4.46 1.67
CA LEU A 191 13.08 5.84 2.14
C LEU A 191 14.46 6.13 2.74
N GLY A 192 14.97 5.26 3.61
CA GLY A 192 16.29 5.41 4.21
C GLY A 192 17.43 5.39 3.18
N GLY A 193 17.32 4.57 2.14
CA GLY A 193 18.28 4.53 1.03
C GLY A 193 18.27 5.80 0.21
N ILE A 194 17.09 6.32 -0.16
CA ILE A 194 16.95 7.58 -0.91
C ILE A 194 17.49 8.75 -0.08
N THR A 195 17.09 8.86 1.19
CA THR A 195 17.57 9.91 2.09
C THR A 195 19.07 9.81 2.33
N GLY A 196 19.59 8.59 2.51
CA GLY A 196 21.03 8.34 2.68
C GLY A 196 21.83 8.74 1.44
N LEU A 197 21.38 8.39 0.25
CA LEU A 197 21.99 8.82 -1.02
C LEU A 197 21.97 10.34 -1.17
N GLY A 198 20.82 10.97 -0.95
CA GLY A 198 20.69 12.42 -0.99
C GLY A 198 21.64 13.12 -0.02
N PHE A 199 21.77 12.60 1.20
CA PHE A 199 22.69 13.12 2.20
C PHE A 199 24.16 12.97 1.78
N VAL A 200 24.54 11.82 1.19
CA VAL A 200 25.90 11.63 0.64
C VAL A 200 26.19 12.64 -0.46
N PHE A 201 25.25 12.88 -1.38
CA PHE A 201 25.44 13.86 -2.44
C PHE A 201 25.59 15.27 -1.89
N ILE A 202 24.72 15.70 -0.97
CA ILE A 202 24.84 17.02 -0.33
C ILE A 202 26.20 17.14 0.37
N LYS A 203 26.64 16.10 1.09
CA LYS A 203 27.93 16.08 1.76
C LYS A 203 29.10 16.19 0.78
N GLU A 204 29.06 15.50 -0.36
CA GLU A 204 30.12 15.57 -1.36
C GLU A 204 30.09 16.91 -2.12
N LEU A 205 28.92 17.48 -2.41
CA LEU A 205 28.78 18.81 -3.00
C LEU A 205 29.28 19.92 -2.08
N MET A 206 29.08 19.79 -0.76
CA MET A 206 29.64 20.71 0.23
C MET A 206 31.14 20.49 0.45
N ASN A 207 31.69 19.34 0.04
CA ASN A 207 33.10 19.03 0.16
C ASN A 207 33.90 19.70 -0.97
N ASN A 208 34.22 20.98 -0.78
CA ASN A 208 34.94 21.79 -1.76
C ASN A 208 36.47 21.55 -1.78
N SER A 209 36.90 20.31 -1.52
CA SER A 209 38.33 19.95 -1.51
C SER A 209 38.80 19.63 -2.92
N TYR A 210 39.80 20.37 -3.40
CA TYR A 210 40.55 20.04 -4.61
C TYR A 210 41.40 18.78 -4.36
N LYS A 211 41.19 17.71 -5.13
CA LYS A 211 41.85 16.41 -4.90
C LYS A 211 42.91 16.06 -5.94
N SER A 212 43.02 16.83 -7.01
CA SER A 212 44.07 16.64 -8.02
C SER A 212 44.85 17.93 -8.27
N LYS A 213 46.08 17.78 -8.79
CA LYS A 213 46.92 18.92 -9.15
C LYS A 213 46.22 19.76 -10.22
N GLU A 214 45.55 19.13 -11.18
CA GLU A 214 44.85 19.79 -12.28
C GLU A 214 43.68 20.62 -11.77
N GLN A 215 42.93 20.12 -10.77
CA GLN A 215 41.84 20.86 -10.11
C GLN A 215 42.36 22.10 -9.37
N LEU A 216 43.54 22.01 -8.77
CA LEU A 216 44.18 23.11 -8.04
C LEU A 216 44.75 24.17 -9.00
N GLU A 217 45.46 23.74 -10.06
CA GLU A 217 46.04 24.62 -11.07
C GLU A 217 44.96 25.37 -11.86
N ALA A 218 43.85 24.70 -12.21
CA ALA A 218 42.73 25.32 -12.91
C ALA A 218 41.97 26.33 -12.03
N ALA A 219 41.75 26.01 -10.75
CA ALA A 219 41.02 26.89 -9.84
C ALA A 219 41.79 28.17 -9.47
N PHE A 220 43.10 28.05 -9.25
CA PHE A 220 43.93 29.15 -8.77
C PHE A 220 44.83 29.79 -9.85
N LYS A 221 44.87 29.21 -11.07
CA LYS A 221 45.75 29.64 -12.19
C LYS A 221 47.22 29.77 -11.80
N ILE A 222 47.66 28.96 -10.84
CA ILE A 222 49.04 28.88 -10.36
C ILE A 222 49.61 27.50 -10.70
N GLN A 223 50.91 27.44 -10.98
CA GLN A 223 51.59 26.19 -11.31
C GLN A 223 51.96 25.43 -10.02
N VAL A 224 51.65 24.14 -9.96
CA VAL A 224 52.00 23.29 -8.81
C VAL A 224 53.50 23.01 -8.84
N LEU A 225 54.21 23.50 -7.81
CA LEU A 225 55.67 23.41 -7.70
C LEU A 225 56.17 22.06 -7.15
N GLY A 226 55.29 21.27 -6.53
CA GLY A 226 55.64 19.98 -5.95
C GLY A 226 54.44 19.30 -5.30
N VAL A 227 54.47 17.97 -5.27
CA VAL A 227 53.46 17.12 -4.60
C VAL A 227 54.16 16.44 -3.42
N ILE A 228 53.63 16.58 -2.22
CA ILE A 228 54.10 15.83 -1.06
C ILE A 228 53.46 14.44 -1.15
N PRO A 229 54.24 13.35 -1.31
CA PRO A 229 53.68 12.02 -1.32
C PRO A 229 53.14 11.68 0.08
N GLU A 230 51.99 11.01 0.13
CA GLU A 230 51.46 10.49 1.39
C GLU A 230 52.34 9.31 1.84
N PHE A 231 52.99 9.44 2.99
CA PHE A 231 53.86 8.40 3.54
C PHE A 231 53.06 7.56 4.54
N GLU A 232 52.87 6.26 4.26
CA GLU A 232 52.43 5.30 5.27
C GLU A 232 53.58 5.06 6.25
N VAL A 233 53.46 5.61 7.47
CA VAL A 233 54.37 5.28 8.56
C VAL A 233 53.97 3.91 9.09
N LYS A 234 54.75 2.87 8.77
CA LYS A 234 54.65 1.59 9.48
C LYS A 234 55.07 1.80 10.92
N GLU A 235 54.12 1.75 11.85
CA GLU A 235 54.43 1.56 13.26
C GLU A 235 54.78 0.09 13.49
N ASP A 236 56.09 -0.22 13.50
CA ASP A 236 56.61 -1.48 14.03
C ASP A 236 56.71 -1.33 15.56
N PHE A 237 55.75 -1.91 16.30
CA PHE A 237 55.86 -2.21 17.73
C PHE A 237 55.53 -3.68 17.99
#